data_AF-A0A1Y3P9L0-F1
#
_entry.id   AF-A0A1Y3P9L0-F1
#
_cell.length_a   1.000
_cell.length_b   1.000
_cell.length_c   1.000
_cell.angle_alpha   90.00
_cell.angle_beta   90.00
_cell.angle_gamma   90.00
#
_symmetry.space_group_name_H-M   'P 1'
#
loop_
_entity.id
_entity.type
_entity.pdbx_description
1 polymer ?
#
loop_
_entity_poly.entity_id
_entity_poly.type
_entity_poly.pdbx_seq_one_letter_code
_entity_poly.pdbx_strand_id
1 'polypeptide(L)'
;MSQPDHYQIPLQAYSRLIEARDSLRLLDGYVNKTDVLCNPSMLVGYVSMLQSALQEVIAASTPSQPRDTFMRKADELGFVALNPKEQTLIEHLRWTSLEGREDVYEMAERMRRIKPWVLED
;
A
#
# COMPACT_ATOMS: atom_id res chain seq x y z
N MET A 1 16.62 18.94 1.27
CA MET A 1 15.78 18.48 0.16
C MET A 1 14.42 18.15 0.75
N SER A 2 13.37 18.94 0.49
CA SER A 2 12.02 18.60 0.96
C SER A 2 11.51 17.39 0.16
N GLN A 3 10.91 16.42 0.85
CA GLN A 3 10.23 15.31 0.20
C GLN A 3 9.16 15.87 -0.74
N PRO A 4 8.97 15.29 -1.94
CA PRO A 4 7.86 15.67 -2.79
C PRO A 4 6.55 15.27 -2.11
N ASP A 5 5.70 16.26 -1.81
CA ASP A 5 4.35 16.01 -1.29
C ASP A 5 3.53 15.34 -2.39
N HIS A 6 3.38 14.01 -2.31
CA HIS A 6 2.63 13.21 -3.28
C HIS A 6 1.11 13.37 -3.18
N TYR A 7 0.63 13.91 -2.06
CA TYR A 7 -0.79 14.14 -1.78
C TYR A 7 -0.99 15.51 -1.15
N GLN A 8 -2.04 16.21 -1.59
CA GLN A 8 -2.55 17.38 -0.91
C GLN A 8 -3.58 16.92 0.11
N ILE A 9 -3.32 17.25 1.38
CA ILE A 9 -4.17 16.87 2.51
C ILE A 9 -4.82 18.14 3.05
N PRO A 10 -6.15 18.28 2.97
CA PRO A 10 -6.87 19.41 3.56
C PRO A 10 -6.63 19.51 5.07
N LEU A 11 -6.70 20.72 5.64
CA LEU A 11 -6.45 20.95 7.07
C LEU A 11 -7.34 20.07 7.99
N GLN A 12 -8.60 19.85 7.59
CA GLN A 12 -9.54 18.97 8.30
C GLN A 12 -9.13 17.48 8.29
N ALA A 13 -8.39 17.03 7.27
CA ALA A 13 -7.85 15.68 7.21
C ALA A 13 -6.56 15.57 8.05
N TYR A 14 -5.85 16.68 8.25
CA TYR A 14 -4.68 16.71 9.11
C TYR A 14 -5.03 16.41 10.59
N SER A 15 -6.17 16.89 11.10
CA SER A 15 -6.64 16.53 12.43
C SER A 15 -6.98 15.04 12.54
N ARG A 16 -7.59 14.45 11.49
CA ARG A 16 -7.85 13.00 11.44
C ARG A 16 -6.57 12.16 11.35
N LEU A 17 -5.51 12.65 10.70
CA LEU A 17 -4.19 12.01 10.76
C LEU A 17 -3.59 11.99 12.16
N ILE A 18 -3.77 13.07 12.91
CA ILE A 18 -3.35 13.15 14.32
C ILE A 18 -4.11 12.12 15.16
N GLU A 19 -5.42 12.02 14.98
CA GLU A 19 -6.27 11.01 15.63
C GLU A 19 -5.86 9.57 15.25
N ALA A 20 -5.56 9.31 13.97
CA ALA A 20 -5.08 8.02 13.49
C ALA A 20 -3.73 7.65 14.15
N ARG A 21 -2.79 8.59 14.21
CA ARG A 21 -1.51 8.41 14.89
C ARG A 21 -1.68 8.10 16.37
N ASP A 22 -2.54 8.84 17.06
CA ASP A 22 -2.75 8.65 18.49
C ASP A 22 -3.49 7.33 18.77
N SER A 23 -4.41 6.93 17.90
CA SER A 23 -5.05 5.59 17.93
C SER A 23 -4.02 4.47 17.71
N LEU A 24 -3.06 4.64 16.79
CA LEU A 24 -1.96 3.70 16.60
C LEU A 24 -1.06 3.57 17.82
N ARG A 25 -0.76 4.70 18.50
CA ARG A 25 0.03 4.68 19.75
C ARG A 25 -0.69 3.96 20.87
N LEU A 26 -2.01 4.13 20.97
CA LEU A 26 -2.84 3.40 21.94
C LEU A 26 -2.86 1.91 21.63
N LEU A 27 -3.01 1.53 20.35
CA LEU A 27 -2.98 0.14 19.92
C LEU A 27 -1.61 -0.51 20.17
N ASP A 28 -0.52 0.18 19.84
CA ASP A 28 0.85 -0.26 20.10
C ASP A 28 1.09 -0.48 21.60
N GLY A 29 0.68 0.48 22.44
CA GLY A 29 0.73 0.32 23.89
C GLY A 29 -0.12 -0.85 24.39
N TYR A 30 -1.31 -1.03 23.83
CA TYR A 30 -2.24 -2.09 24.23
C TYR A 30 -1.82 -3.49 23.77
N VAL A 31 -1.05 -3.62 22.69
CA VAL A 31 -0.56 -4.92 22.19
C VAL A 31 0.82 -5.25 22.77
N ASN A 32 1.70 -4.26 22.90
CA ASN A 32 3.11 -4.48 23.24
C ASN A 32 3.47 -4.23 24.71
N LYS A 33 2.61 -3.58 25.51
CA LYS A 33 2.90 -3.28 26.94
C LYS A 33 2.03 -4.03 27.94
N THR A 34 1.03 -4.78 27.48
CA THR A 34 0.22 -5.63 28.37
C THR A 34 0.73 -7.07 28.34
N ASP A 35 1.23 -7.57 29.47
CA ASP A 35 1.53 -9.00 29.71
C ASP A 35 0.27 -9.89 29.75
N VAL A 36 -0.91 -9.31 29.50
CA VAL A 36 -2.22 -9.97 29.55
C VAL A 36 -2.74 -10.14 28.13
N LEU A 37 -3.31 -11.32 27.85
CA LEU A 37 -4.03 -11.60 26.60
C LEU A 37 -4.96 -10.44 26.24
N CYS A 38 -4.71 -9.79 25.11
CA CYS A 38 -5.52 -8.66 24.64
C CYS A 38 -6.99 -9.06 24.54
N ASN A 39 -7.88 -8.32 25.20
CA ASN A 39 -9.33 -8.48 25.01
C ASN A 39 -9.67 -8.17 23.53
N PRO A 40 -10.24 -9.13 22.78
CA PRO A 40 -10.54 -8.95 21.36
C PRO A 40 -11.52 -7.80 21.06
N SER A 41 -12.48 -7.55 21.94
CA SER A 41 -13.47 -6.48 21.73
C SER A 41 -12.84 -5.08 21.81
N MET A 42 -11.89 -4.89 22.72
CA MET A 42 -11.14 -3.63 22.83
C MET A 42 -10.21 -3.43 21.63
N LEU A 43 -9.57 -4.52 21.17
CA LEU A 43 -8.70 -4.49 19.99
C LEU A 43 -9.50 -4.09 18.73
N VAL A 44 -10.69 -4.66 18.53
CA VAL A 44 -11.59 -4.27 17.43
C VAL A 44 -11.99 -2.81 17.53
N GLY A 45 -12.26 -2.30 18.74
CA GLY A 45 -12.57 -0.88 18.96
C GLY A 45 -11.43 0.05 18.51
N TYR A 46 -10.20 -0.21 18.95
CA TYR A 46 -9.04 0.60 18.56
C TYR A 46 -8.74 0.53 17.07
N VAL A 47 -8.84 -0.66 16.47
CA VAL A 47 -8.63 -0.85 15.03
C VAL A 47 -9.71 -0.13 14.22
N SER A 48 -10.96 -0.16 14.67
CA SER A 48 -12.07 0.55 14.02
C SER A 48 -11.88 2.07 14.02
N MET A 49 -11.46 2.64 15.15
CA MET A 49 -11.14 4.08 15.25
C MET A 49 -10.01 4.48 14.30
N LEU A 50 -8.93 3.67 14.27
CA LEU A 50 -7.82 3.89 13.36
C LEU A 50 -8.28 3.82 11.88
N GLN A 51 -9.05 2.79 11.54
CA GLN A 51 -9.55 2.59 10.18
C GLN A 51 -10.43 3.76 9.74
N SER A 52 -11.35 4.20 10.59
CA SER A 52 -12.26 5.31 10.29
C SER A 52 -11.48 6.61 10.04
N ALA A 53 -10.52 6.95 10.91
CA ALA A 53 -9.71 8.14 10.76
C ALA A 53 -8.88 8.11 9.45
N LEU A 54 -8.27 6.96 9.13
CA LEU A 54 -7.51 6.81 7.88
C LEU A 54 -8.39 6.84 6.63
N GLN A 55 -9.58 6.25 6.66
CA GLN A 55 -10.52 6.30 5.53
C GLN A 55 -10.97 7.73 5.22
N GLU A 56 -11.24 8.53 6.25
CA GLU A 56 -11.59 9.94 6.06
C GLU A 56 -10.42 10.74 5.45
N VAL A 57 -9.19 10.47 5.89
CA VAL A 57 -7.99 11.09 5.32
C VAL A 57 -7.82 10.70 3.86
N ILE A 58 -7.95 9.41 3.53
CA ILE A 58 -7.83 8.92 2.15
C ILE A 58 -8.89 9.57 1.26
N ALA A 59 -10.14 9.64 1.72
CA ALA A 59 -11.24 10.25 0.97
C ALA A 59 -11.03 11.76 0.75
N ALA A 60 -10.43 12.46 1.73
CA ALA A 60 -10.15 13.88 1.64
C ALA A 60 -8.83 14.20 0.92
N SER A 61 -7.96 13.22 0.72
CA SER A 61 -6.66 13.41 0.09
C SER A 61 -6.79 13.44 -1.43
N THR A 62 -6.25 14.48 -2.07
CA THR A 62 -6.13 14.53 -3.52
C THR A 62 -4.69 14.27 -3.93
N PRO A 63 -4.44 13.50 -5.00
CA PRO A 63 -3.11 13.41 -5.59
C PRO A 63 -2.60 14.81 -5.92
N SER A 64 -1.38 15.17 -5.48
CA SER A 64 -0.80 16.48 -5.75
C SER A 64 -0.47 16.68 -7.23
N GLN A 65 -0.39 15.59 -7.98
CA GLN A 65 -0.29 15.57 -9.43
C GLN A 65 -1.40 14.67 -10.00
N PRO A 66 -2.03 15.07 -11.12
CA PRO A 66 -2.91 14.18 -11.87
C PRO A 66 -2.20 12.86 -12.16
N ARG A 67 -2.95 11.75 -12.11
CA ARG A 67 -2.45 10.42 -12.53
C ARG A 67 -1.76 10.48 -13.90
N ASP A 68 -2.26 11.34 -14.78
CA ASP A 68 -1.73 11.59 -16.12
C ASP A 68 -0.32 12.17 -16.12
N THR A 69 0.08 12.94 -15.10
CA THR A 69 1.43 13.49 -14.99
C THR A 69 2.44 12.43 -14.56
N PHE A 70 2.04 11.54 -13.66
CA PHE A 70 2.85 10.36 -13.31
C PHE A 70 2.96 9.41 -14.51
N MET A 71 1.85 9.10 -15.19
CA MET A 71 1.85 8.23 -16.37
C MET A 71 2.70 8.82 -17.50
N ARG A 72 2.57 10.12 -17.80
CA ARG A 72 3.40 10.79 -18.80
C ARG A 72 4.89 10.73 -18.45
N LYS A 73 5.24 10.92 -17.18
CA LYS A 73 6.63 10.83 -16.73
C LYS A 73 7.15 9.38 -16.72
N ALA A 74 6.29 8.41 -16.44
CA ALA A 74 6.59 7.00 -16.58
C ALA A 74 6.84 6.64 -18.05
N ASP A 75 6.00 7.11 -18.97
CA ASP A 75 6.18 6.95 -20.41
C ASP A 75 7.50 7.59 -20.90
N GLU A 76 7.80 8.82 -20.45
CA GLU A 76 9.07 9.51 -20.75
C GLU A 76 10.31 8.74 -20.26
N LEU A 77 10.18 8.00 -19.15
CA LEU A 77 11.25 7.20 -18.56
C LEU A 77 11.26 5.74 -19.06
N GLY A 78 10.36 5.38 -19.99
CA GLY A 78 10.23 4.03 -20.54
C GLY A 78 9.64 3.00 -19.57
N PHE A 79 8.97 3.45 -18.50
CA PHE A 79 8.21 2.56 -17.63
C PHE A 79 6.89 2.18 -18.30
N VAL A 80 6.70 0.89 -18.55
CA VAL A 80 5.44 0.37 -19.10
C VAL A 80 4.36 0.43 -18.02
N ALA A 81 3.24 1.09 -18.32
CA ALA A 81 2.06 1.06 -17.47
C ALA A 81 1.55 -0.38 -17.36
N LEU A 82 1.59 -0.94 -16.16
CA LEU A 82 1.09 -2.27 -15.87
C LEU A 82 -0.40 -2.34 -16.20
N ASN A 83 -0.82 -3.37 -16.93
CA ASN A 83 -2.24 -3.63 -17.13
C ASN A 83 -2.90 -4.04 -15.78
N PRO A 84 -4.24 -3.99 -15.66
CA PRO A 84 -4.91 -4.25 -14.38
C PRO A 84 -4.58 -5.62 -13.76
N LYS A 85 -4.35 -6.66 -14.59
CA LYS A 85 -3.98 -7.99 -14.09
C LYS A 85 -2.57 -8.01 -13.52
N GLU A 86 -1.64 -7.31 -14.16
CA GLU A 86 -0.26 -7.16 -13.68
C GLU A 86 -0.19 -6.36 -12.38
N GLN A 87 -1.03 -5.32 -12.24
CA GLN A 87 -1.15 -4.55 -11.00
C GLN A 87 -1.61 -5.44 -9.84
N THR A 88 -2.71 -6.19 -10.02
CA THR A 88 -3.22 -7.13 -9.00
C THR A 88 -2.19 -8.20 -8.65
N LEU A 89 -1.46 -8.73 -9.64
CA LEU A 89 -0.40 -9.71 -9.42
C LEU A 89 0.71 -9.13 -8.54
N ILE A 90 1.19 -7.92 -8.85
CA ILE A 90 2.24 -7.25 -8.06
C ILE A 90 1.77 -6.92 -6.65
N GLU A 91 0.51 -6.53 -6.47
CA GLU A 91 -0.08 -6.32 -5.15
C GLU A 91 -0.10 -7.61 -4.33
N HIS A 92 -0.49 -8.74 -4.92
CA HIS A 92 -0.43 -10.03 -4.24
C HIS A 92 1.01 -10.43 -3.88
N LEU A 93 1.96 -10.21 -4.79
CA LEU A 93 3.38 -10.52 -4.56
C LEU A 93 4.00 -9.67 -3.44
N ARG A 94 3.54 -8.42 -3.27
CA ARG A 94 3.97 -7.55 -2.17
C ARG A 94 3.64 -8.12 -0.80
N TRP A 95 2.55 -8.87 -0.67
CA TRP A 95 2.13 -9.45 0.61
C TRP A 95 2.53 -10.92 0.78
N THR A 96 3.22 -11.52 -0.19
CA THR A 96 3.75 -12.88 -0.07
C THR A 96 5.04 -12.89 0.76
N SER A 97 5.28 -13.99 1.48
CA SER A 97 6.55 -14.24 2.17
C SER A 97 7.73 -14.27 1.19
N LEU A 98 8.95 -14.12 1.70
CA LEU A 98 10.15 -14.17 0.87
C LEU A 98 10.26 -15.50 0.10
N GLU A 99 10.06 -16.61 0.79
CA GLU A 99 10.04 -17.96 0.21
C GLU A 99 8.98 -18.09 -0.90
N GLY A 100 7.76 -17.59 -0.65
CA GLY A 100 6.70 -17.62 -1.65
C GLY A 100 6.99 -16.73 -2.87
N ARG A 101 7.79 -15.67 -2.73
CA ARG A 101 8.24 -14.87 -3.88
C ARG A 101 9.27 -15.65 -4.71
N GLU A 102 10.20 -16.34 -4.06
CA GLU A 102 11.22 -17.16 -4.74
C GLU A 102 10.57 -18.28 -5.56
N ASP A 103 9.56 -18.97 -5.01
CA ASP A 103 8.79 -19.99 -5.71
C ASP A 103 8.12 -19.44 -6.99
N VAL A 104 7.53 -18.25 -6.90
CA VAL A 104 6.90 -17.59 -8.06
C VAL A 104 7.94 -17.22 -9.10
N TYR A 105 9.11 -16.73 -8.69
CA TYR A 105 10.21 -16.43 -9.61
C TYR A 105 10.70 -17.69 -10.33
N GLU A 106 10.93 -18.79 -9.60
CA GLU A 106 11.33 -20.06 -10.20
C GLU A 106 10.28 -20.63 -11.15
N MET A 107 8.99 -20.52 -10.78
CA MET A 107 7.90 -20.94 -11.65
C MET A 107 7.86 -20.09 -12.93
N ALA A 108 8.02 -18.77 -12.82
CA ALA A 108 8.06 -17.88 -13.97
C ALA A 108 9.27 -18.16 -14.87
N GLU A 109 10.45 -18.43 -14.31
CA GLU A 109 11.63 -18.86 -15.07
C GLU A 109 11.38 -20.16 -15.82
N ARG A 110 10.82 -21.18 -15.16
CA ARG A 110 10.49 -22.46 -15.80
C ARG A 110 9.49 -22.27 -16.93
N MET A 111 8.46 -21.46 -16.72
CA MET A 111 7.49 -21.14 -17.77
C MET A 111 8.14 -20.44 -18.97
N ARG A 112 9.08 -19.51 -18.76
CA ARG A 112 9.82 -18.85 -19.84
C ARG A 112 10.66 -19.82 -20.68
N ARG A 113 11.23 -20.86 -20.06
CA ARG A 113 11.98 -21.89 -20.78
C ARG A 113 11.09 -22.75 -21.66
N ILE A 114 9.84 -23.00 -21.24
CA ILE A 114 8.88 -23.83 -21.96
C ILE A 114 8.15 -23.02 -23.04
N LYS A 115 7.81 -21.77 -22.76
CA LYS A 115 7.15 -20.85 -23.70
C LYS A 115 7.86 -19.50 -23.66
N PRO A 116 8.85 -19.29 -24.55
CA PRO A 116 9.49 -18.00 -24.71
C PRO A 116 8.43 -16.95 -25.11
N TRP A 117 8.59 -15.72 -24.62
CA TRP A 117 7.80 -14.61 -25.13
C TRP A 117 8.19 -14.39 -26.58
N VAL A 118 7.26 -14.66 -27.50
CA VAL A 118 7.42 -14.23 -28.89
C VAL A 118 7.17 -12.73 -28.85
N LEU A 119 8.21 -11.94 -29.12
CA LEU A 119 8.03 -10.55 -29.52
C LEU A 119 7.32 -10.61 -30.87
N GLU A 120 6.05 -10.20 -30.92
CA GLU A 120 5.42 -9.90 -32.21
C GLU A 120 6.09 -8.62 -32.72
N ASP A 121 6.73 -8.72 -33.90
CA ASP A 121 7.35 -7.61 -34.63
C ASP A 121 6.31 -6.60 -35.15
#